data_AF-A0A0C1JWU3-F1
#
_entry.id   AF-A0A0C1JWU3-F1
#
_cell.length_a   1.000
_cell.length_b   1.000
_cell.length_c   1.000
_cell.angle_alpha   90.00
_cell.angle_beta   90.00
_cell.angle_gamma   90.00
#
_symmetry.space_group_name_H-M   'P 1'
#
loop_
_entity.id
_entity.type
_entity.pdbx_description
1 polymer ?
#
loop_
_entity_poly.entity_id
_entity_poly.type
_entity_poly.pdbx_seq_one_letter_code
_entity_poly.pdbx_strand_id
1 'polypeptide(L)' 'MQIKEVKELIFEVPYDKAVVIVEGYQAFESTSCYAGFEQRWVVIFSQVTYQREYRT' A
#
# COMPACT_ATOMS: atom_id res chain seq x y z
N MET A 1 1.03 -10.97 -7.44
CA MET A 1 1.01 -10.92 -5.97
C MET A 1 -0.33 -11.47 -5.51
N GLN A 2 -0.34 -12.62 -4.84
CA GLN A 2 -1.56 -13.16 -4.25
C GLN A 2 -1.85 -12.41 -2.94
N ILE A 3 -3.12 -12.20 -2.59
CA ILE A 3 -3.55 -11.53 -1.34
C ILE A 3 -2.86 -12.11 -0.09
N LYS A 4 -2.48 -13.38 -0.14
CA LYS A 4 -1.80 -14.08 0.97
C LYS A 4 -0.37 -13.57 1.21
N GLU A 5 0.39 -13.27 0.17
CA GLU A 5 1.78 -12.73 0.28
C GLU A 5 1.77 -11.31 0.87
N VAL A 6 0.76 -10.51 0.51
CA VAL A 6 0.56 -9.16 1.05
C VAL A 6 0.30 -9.19 2.55
N LYS A 7 -0.46 -10.18 3.05
CA LYS A 7 -0.80 -10.28 4.47
C LYS A 7 0.40 -10.47 5.38
N GLU A 8 1.43 -11.17 4.92
CA GLU A 8 2.67 -11.35 5.69
C GLU A 8 3.50 -10.06 5.72
N LEU A 9 3.52 -9.29 4.62
CA LEU A 9 4.20 -8.00 4.56
C LEU A 9 3.48 -6.87 5.32
N ILE A 10 2.14 -6.93 5.46
CA ILE A 10 1.32 -5.93 6.16
C ILE A 10 1.73 -5.74 7.63
N PHE A 11 2.26 -6.77 8.30
CA PHE A 11 2.63 -6.68 9.71
C PHE A 11 3.91 -5.90 9.99
N GLU A 12 4.73 -5.63 8.97
CA GLU A 12 6.06 -4.99 9.12
C GLU A 12 6.19 -3.64 8.40
N VAL A 13 5.12 -3.14 7.76
CA VAL A 13 5.19 -1.85 7.06
C VAL A 13 5.27 -0.70 8.08
N PRO A 14 6.34 0.12 8.07
CA PRO A 14 6.46 1.27 8.94
C PRO A 14 5.42 2.34 8.60
N TYR A 15 4.86 2.94 9.65
CA TYR A 15 4.04 4.14 9.56
C TYR A 15 4.82 5.28 8.86
N ASP A 16 4.19 5.96 7.90
CA ASP A 16 4.75 7.06 7.10
C ASP A 16 5.94 6.72 6.17
N LYS A 17 6.27 5.44 5.97
CA LYS A 17 7.32 5.04 5.01
C LYS A 17 6.82 4.05 3.98
N ALA A 18 7.03 4.40 2.71
CA ALA A 18 6.85 3.49 1.59
C ALA A 18 7.96 2.43 1.59
N VAL A 19 7.57 1.17 1.60
CA VAL A 19 8.45 0.00 1.50
C VAL A 19 8.18 -0.71 0.19
N VAL A 20 9.24 -1.09 -0.52
CA VAL A 20 9.14 -1.94 -1.70
C VAL A 20 8.81 -3.36 -1.23
N ILE A 21 7.64 -3.86 -1.60
CA ILE A 21 7.20 -5.22 -1.22
C ILE A 21 7.76 -6.24 -2.24
N VAL A 22 7.62 -5.92 -3.52
CA VAL A 22 8.15 -6.67 -4.66
C VAL A 22 8.51 -5.67 -5.76
N GLU A 23 9.35 -6.07 -6.72
CA GLU A 23 9.74 -5.17 -7.80
C GLU A 23 8.51 -4.56 -8.51
N GLY A 24 8.47 -3.23 -8.60
CA GLY A 24 7.35 -2.47 -9.16
C GLY A 24 6.13 -2.29 -8.24
N TYR A 25 6.17 -2.76 -6.99
CA TYR A 25 5.12 -2.55 -5.99
C TYR A 25 5.68 -1.97 -4.69
N GLN A 26 5.02 -0.94 -4.19
CA GLN A 26 5.33 -0.30 -2.91
C GLN A 26 4.12 -0.34 -2.00
N ALA A 27 4.32 -0.35 -0.68
CA ALA A 27 3.23 -0.10 0.26
C ALA A 27 3.65 0.82 1.40
N PHE A 28 2.66 1.50 1.96
CA PHE A 28 2.80 2.31 3.16
C PHE A 28 1.55 2.18 4.03
N GLU A 29 1.72 2.30 5.34
CA GLU A 29 0.59 2.45 6.26
C GLU A 29 0.13 3.91 6.22
N SER A 30 -1.18 4.11 6.21
CA SER A 30 -1.82 5.42 6.29
C SER A 30 -2.97 5.36 7.28
N THR A 31 -3.18 6.44 8.02
CA THR A 31 -4.34 6.59 8.88
C THR A 31 -5.31 7.61 8.30
N SER A 32 -6.60 7.29 8.35
CA SER A 32 -7.65 8.27 8.11
C SER A 32 -8.65 8.27 9.26
N CYS A 33 -9.36 9.37 9.44
CA CYS A 33 -10.50 9.42 10.33
C CYS A 33 -11.77 9.53 9.48
N TYR A 34 -12.72 8.61 9.65
CA TYR A 34 -14.01 8.65 8.99
C TYR A 34 -15.12 8.43 10.02
N ALA A 35 -16.12 9.32 10.02
CA ALA A 35 -17.23 9.31 10.97
C ALA A 35 -16.79 9.25 12.46
N GLY A 36 -15.65 9.84 12.80
CA GLY A 36 -15.10 9.84 14.16
C GLY A 36 -14.34 8.57 14.55
N PHE A 37 -14.12 7.63 13.62
CA PHE A 37 -13.33 6.42 13.83
C PHE A 37 -11.98 6.54 13.15
N GLU A 38 -10.92 6.29 13.91
CA GLU A 38 -9.58 6.09 13.36
C GLU A 38 -9.53 4.78 12.58
N GLN A 39 -9.10 4.87 11.33
CA GLN A 39 -8.93 3.76 10.40
C GLN A 39 -7.46 3.68 10.02
N ARG A 40 -6.93 2.46 10.03
CA ARG A 40 -5.61 2.15 9.49
C ARG A 40 -5.75 1.46 8.16
N TRP A 41 -5.01 1.96 7.18
CA TRP A 41 -5.00 1.48 5.82
C TRP A 41 -3.60 1.01 5.49
N VAL A 42 -3.52 -0.08 4.72
CA VAL A 42 -2.31 -0.40 3.98
C VAL A 42 -2.58 -0.07 2.53
N VAL A 43 -1.86 0.93 2.04
CA VAL A 43 -1.97 1.37 0.65
C VAL A 43 -0.92 0.63 -0.16
N ILE A 44 -1.32 0.01 -1.26
CA ILE A 44 -0.43 -0.68 -2.19
C ILE A 44 -0.40 0.08 -3.50
N PHE A 45 0.79 0.53 -3.88
CA PHE A 45 1.06 1.24 -5.11
C PHE A 45 1.70 0.29 -6.14
N SER A 46 1.12 0.24 -7.33
CA SER A 46 1.66 -0.50 -8.49
C SER A 46 2.24 0.49 -9.48
N GLN A 47 3.55 0.47 -9.67
CA GLN A 47 4.23 1.34 -10.62
C GLN A 47 3.81 1.03 -12.06
N VAL A 48 3.56 -0.25 -12.38
CA VAL A 48 3.09 -0.67 -13.71
C VAL A 48 1.69 -0.11 -14.00
N THR A 49 0.77 -0.19 -13.02
CA THR A 49 -0.59 0.34 -13.18
C THR A 49 -0.56 1.85 -13.29
N TYR A 50 0.22 2.52 -12.43
CA TYR A 50 0.39 3.97 -12.47
C TYR A 50 0.92 4.46 -13.82
N GLN A 51 1.95 3.81 -14.37
CA GLN A 51 2.49 4.15 -15.69
C GLN A 51 1.51 3.91 -16.84
N ARG A 52 0.60 2.93 -16.71
CA ARG A 52 -0.47 2.70 -17.69
C ARG A 52 -1.52 3.80 -17.64
N GLU A 53 -2.00 4.15 -16.45
CA GLU A 53 -3.06 5.16 -16.27
C GLU A 53 -2.57 6.59 -16.48
N TYR A 54 -1.32 6.91 -16.13
CA TYR A 54 -0.73 8.24 -16.36
C TYR A 54 -0.49 8.56 -17.84
N ARG A 55 -0.48 7.53 -18.71
CA ARG A 55 -0.34 7.69 -20.16
C ARG A 55 -1.67 7.89 -20.90
N THR A 56 -2.80 7.71 -20.23
CA THR A 56 -4.17 7.96 -20.74
C THR A 56 -4.66 9.32 -20.28
#